data_AF-A0A4P5YSF7-F1
#
_entry.id   AF-A0A4P5YSF7-F1
#
_cell.length_a   1.000
_cell.length_b   1.000
_cell.length_c   1.000
_cell.angle_alpha   90.00
_cell.angle_beta   90.00
_cell.angle_gamma   90.00
#
_symmetry.space_group_name_H-M   'P 1'
#
loop_
_entity.id
_entity.type
_entity.pdbx_description
1 polymer ?
#
loop_
_entity_poly.entity_id
_entity_poly.type
_entity_poly.pdbx_seq_one_letter_code
_entity_poly.pdbx_strand_id
1 'polypeptide(L)'
;MSILTSILTGAKPGPRRMLVYGTAGIGKSTFATCAPSPIVIQTEDGLGEIDCHKFPVAQTFTDVMNALAALYQEDHRYRTVVIDSLDWLERVIHAEVCRNRQVPTIEVIFPPKSGHPN
;
A
#
# COMPACT_ATOMS: atom_id res chain seq x y z
N MET A 1 20.37 -31.12 12.61
CA MET A 1 19.01 -30.92 13.19
C MET A 1 18.02 -30.71 12.05
N SER A 2 16.78 -31.18 12.18
CA SER A 2 15.75 -31.06 11.14
C SER A 2 15.15 -29.66 11.10
N ILE A 3 14.89 -29.12 9.91
CA ILE A 3 14.18 -27.83 9.75
C ILE A 3 12.76 -27.87 10.35
N LEU A 4 12.15 -29.05 10.46
CA LEU A 4 10.82 -29.22 11.03
C LEU A 4 10.75 -28.80 12.51
N THR A 5 11.88 -28.77 13.23
CA THR A 5 11.91 -28.33 14.63
C THR A 5 11.84 -26.81 14.79
N SER A 6 11.99 -26.02 13.71
CA SER A 6 11.85 -24.55 13.76
C SER A 6 10.43 -24.07 13.44
N ILE A 7 9.47 -24.98 13.27
CA ILE A 7 8.07 -24.62 13.02
C ILE A 7 7.52 -23.90 14.25
N LEU A 8 7.07 -22.67 14.05
CA LEU A 8 6.38 -21.88 15.07
C LEU A 8 4.90 -22.23 15.05
N THR A 9 4.33 -22.53 16.22
CA THR A 9 2.90 -22.82 16.39
C THR A 9 2.23 -21.74 17.24
N GLY A 10 0.90 -21.66 17.17
CA GLY A 10 0.10 -20.69 17.92
C GLY A 10 -0.19 -19.38 17.18
N ALA A 11 -1.26 -18.71 17.57
CA ALA A 11 -1.66 -17.43 16.99
C ALA A 11 -0.82 -16.28 17.57
N LYS A 12 -0.24 -15.45 16.71
CA LYS A 12 0.36 -14.18 17.10
C LYS A 12 -0.68 -13.06 16.92
N PRO A 13 -1.18 -12.46 18.01
CA PRO A 13 -2.05 -11.29 17.90
C PRO A 13 -1.26 -10.11 17.33
N GLY A 14 -1.89 -9.37 16.43
CA GLY A 14 -1.28 -8.22 15.76
C GLY A 14 -2.14 -7.73 14.60
N PRO A 15 -1.86 -6.52 14.09
CA PRO A 15 -2.56 -6.00 12.92
C PRO A 15 -2.35 -6.96 11.74
N ARG A 16 -3.45 -7.34 11.10
CA ARG A 16 -3.41 -8.20 9.92
C ARG A 16 -3.04 -7.36 8.71
N ARG A 17 -2.10 -7.87 7.90
CA ARG A 17 -1.75 -7.29 6.60
C ARG A 17 -2.48 -8.11 5.54
N MET A 18 -3.25 -7.45 4.70
CA MET A 18 -4.05 -8.08 3.65
C MET A 18 -3.75 -7.42 2.31
N LEU A 19 -3.61 -8.23 1.27
CA LEU A 19 -3.59 -7.79 -0.12
C LEU A 19 -4.92 -8.19 -0.77
N VAL A 20 -5.66 -7.21 -1.27
CA VAL A 20 -6.90 -7.44 -2.04
C VAL A 20 -6.61 -7.06 -3.48
N TYR A 21 -6.65 -8.05 -4.38
CA TYR A 21 -6.33 -7.89 -5.79
C TYR A 21 -7.42 -8.47 -6.68
N GLY A 22 -7.66 -7.83 -7.81
CA GLY A 22 -8.72 -8.19 -8.76
C GLY A 22 -8.97 -7.09 -9.78
N THR A 23 -9.76 -7.41 -10.80
CA THR A 23 -10.07 -6.51 -11.92
C THR A 23 -10.74 -5.20 -11.47
N ALA A 24 -10.70 -4.18 -12.32
CA ALA A 24 -11.40 -2.91 -12.07
C ALA A 24 -12.90 -3.14 -11.86
N GLY A 25 -13.51 -2.40 -10.93
CA GLY A 25 -14.95 -2.49 -10.64
C GLY A 25 -15.40 -3.72 -9.82
N ILE A 26 -14.52 -4.65 -9.45
CA ILE A 26 -14.90 -5.85 -8.67
C ILE A 26 -15.27 -5.56 -7.19
N GLY A 27 -15.15 -4.30 -6.74
CA GLY A 27 -15.51 -3.89 -5.37
C GLY A 27 -14.38 -3.94 -4.34
N LYS A 28 -13.10 -3.89 -4.76
CA LYS A 28 -11.94 -3.93 -3.84
C LYS A 28 -11.97 -2.80 -2.81
N SER A 29 -12.15 -1.57 -3.29
CA SER A 29 -12.19 -0.37 -2.45
C SER A 29 -13.37 -0.43 -1.48
N THR A 30 -14.56 -0.81 -1.98
CA THR A 30 -15.75 -1.04 -1.14
C THR A 30 -15.47 -2.06 -0.04
N PHE A 31 -14.91 -3.23 -0.39
CA PHE A 31 -14.53 -4.26 0.57
C PHE A 31 -13.57 -3.74 1.64
N ALA A 32 -12.52 -3.01 1.22
CA ALA A 32 -11.53 -2.46 2.15
C ALA A 32 -12.16 -1.42 3.10
N THR A 33 -13.07 -0.59 2.60
CA THR A 33 -13.80 0.42 3.40
C THR A 33 -14.88 -0.17 4.31
N CYS A 34 -15.19 -1.46 4.22
CA CYS A 34 -16.05 -2.14 5.20
C CYS A 34 -15.30 -2.61 6.45
N ALA A 35 -13.97 -2.44 6.51
CA ALA A 35 -13.17 -2.83 7.66
C ALA A 35 -13.49 -1.96 8.90
N PRO A 36 -13.17 -2.42 10.12
CA PRO A 36 -13.47 -1.65 11.33
C PRO A 36 -12.75 -0.29 11.36
N SER A 37 -13.52 0.80 11.49
CA SER A 37 -13.06 2.19 11.56
C SER A 37 -11.92 2.48 10.55
N PRO A 38 -12.22 2.43 9.24
CA PRO A 38 -11.21 2.54 8.21
C PRO A 38 -10.82 3.99 7.93
N ILE A 39 -9.59 4.18 7.49
CA ILE A 39 -9.08 5.43 6.92
C ILE A 39 -8.28 5.08 5.67
N VAL A 40 -8.54 5.80 4.57
CA VAL A 40 -7.91 5.52 3.29
C VAL A 40 -6.81 6.52 2.98
N ILE A 41 -5.62 6.02 2.67
CA ILE A 41 -4.56 6.74 1.98
C ILE A 41 -4.75 6.45 0.49
N GLN A 42 -5.31 7.42 -0.23
CA GLN A 42 -5.56 7.30 -1.65
C GLN A 42 -4.35 7.76 -2.45
N THR A 43 -3.85 6.91 -3.34
CA THR A 43 -2.76 7.20 -4.30
C THR A 43 -3.29 7.35 -5.72
N GLU A 44 -4.58 7.09 -5.92
CA GLU A 44 -5.33 7.42 -7.13
C GLU A 44 -6.70 8.02 -6.80
N ASP A 45 -7.31 8.71 -7.76
CA ASP A 45 -8.65 9.28 -7.63
C ASP A 45 -9.74 8.26 -8.01
N GLY A 46 -9.79 7.15 -7.26
CA GLY A 46 -10.70 6.01 -7.52
C GLY A 46 -11.89 5.91 -6.57
N LEU A 47 -11.95 6.76 -5.53
CA LEU A 47 -12.90 6.64 -4.40
C LEU A 47 -14.08 7.61 -4.46
N GLY A 48 -14.35 8.22 -5.61
CA GLY A 48 -15.32 9.31 -5.75
C GLY A 48 -16.72 8.97 -5.22
N GLU A 49 -17.17 7.73 -5.39
CA GLU A 49 -18.52 7.28 -5.02
C GLU A 49 -18.62 6.59 -3.65
N ILE A 50 -17.49 6.35 -2.98
CA ILE A 50 -17.47 5.65 -1.69
C ILE A 50 -17.42 6.68 -0.55
N ASP A 51 -18.50 6.73 0.24
CA ASP A 51 -18.54 7.51 1.48
C ASP A 51 -17.63 6.85 2.54
N CYS A 52 -16.43 7.40 2.67
CA CYS A 52 -15.43 6.91 3.61
C CYS A 52 -14.49 8.04 4.04
N HIS A 53 -13.87 7.84 5.20
CA HIS A 53 -12.81 8.72 5.68
C HIS A 53 -11.55 8.47 4.84
N LYS A 54 -11.02 9.55 4.24
CA LYS A 54 -9.87 9.46 3.33
C LYS A 54 -9.02 10.73 3.39
N PHE A 55 -7.70 10.58 3.29
CA PHE A 55 -6.77 11.70 3.09
C PHE A 55 -6.90 12.25 1.66
N PRO A 56 -6.41 13.46 1.35
CA PRO A 56 -6.25 13.89 -0.05
C PRO A 56 -5.42 12.90 -0.87
N VAL A 57 -5.60 12.89 -2.20
CA VAL A 57 -4.83 12.00 -3.09
C VAL A 57 -3.34 12.32 -2.97
N ALA A 58 -2.57 11.35 -2.50
CA ALA A 58 -1.13 11.45 -2.32
C ALA A 58 -0.43 11.51 -3.68
N GLN A 59 0.35 12.56 -3.90
CA GLN A 59 1.09 12.78 -5.15
C GLN A 59 2.57 12.40 -5.01
N THR A 60 3.07 12.36 -3.78
CA THR A 60 4.48 12.11 -3.46
C THR A 60 4.64 11.05 -2.39
N PHE A 61 5.84 10.45 -2.31
CA PHE A 61 6.15 9.47 -1.27
C PHE A 61 6.06 10.10 0.11
N THR A 62 6.44 11.38 0.24
CA THR A 62 6.32 12.16 1.46
C THR A 62 4.87 12.28 1.92
N ASP A 63 3.90 12.48 1.02
CA ASP A 63 2.49 12.56 1.38
C ASP A 63 2.00 11.26 2.04
N VAL A 64 2.37 10.11 1.44
CA VAL A 64 2.05 8.78 1.97
C VAL A 64 2.69 8.57 3.34
N MET A 65 3.98 8.91 3.47
CA MET A 65 4.71 8.75 4.72
C MET A 65 4.18 9.67 5.83
N ASN A 66 3.77 10.90 5.49
CA ASN A 66 3.15 11.82 6.44
C ASN A 66 1.81 11.29 6.94
N ALA A 67 0.97 10.75 6.05
CA ALA A 67 -0.29 10.14 6.45
C ALA A 67 -0.08 8.93 7.37
N LEU A 68 0.90 8.06 7.05
CA LEU A 68 1.27 6.94 7.91
C LEU A 68 1.86 7.40 9.26
N ALA A 69 2.67 8.46 9.26
CA ALA A 69 3.23 9.02 10.49
C ALA A 69 2.15 9.61 11.40
N ALA A 70 1.17 10.33 10.84
CA ALA A 70 0.02 10.84 11.59
C ALA A 70 -0.77 9.69 12.23
N LEU A 71 -1.04 8.62 11.48
CA LEU A 71 -1.71 7.40 11.98
C LEU A 71 -0.86 6.57 12.97
N TYR A 72 0.42 6.90 13.12
CA TYR A 72 1.30 6.23 14.07
C TYR A 72 1.48 7.05 15.36
N GLN A 73 1.44 8.38 15.26
CA GLN A 73 1.86 9.28 16.33
C GLN A 73 0.69 10.04 16.98
N GLU A 74 -0.38 10.29 16.24
CA GLU A 74 -1.49 11.12 16.70
C GLU A 74 -2.61 10.26 17.31
N ASP A 75 -3.33 10.83 18.27
CA ASP A 75 -4.51 10.18 18.84
C ASP A 75 -5.65 10.12 17.83
N HIS A 76 -6.13 8.90 17.54
CA HIS A 76 -7.23 8.70 16.60
C HIS A 76 -8.04 7.43 16.89
N ARG A 77 -9.23 7.35 16.29
CA ARG A 77 -10.14 6.19 16.42
C ARG A 77 -9.98 5.10 15.35
N TYR A 78 -9.13 5.31 14.35
CA TYR A 78 -9.01 4.40 13.22
C TYR A 78 -8.36 3.07 13.63
N ARG A 79 -8.88 1.96 13.08
CA ARG A 79 -8.37 0.61 13.36
C ARG A 79 -7.90 -0.14 12.11
N THR A 80 -8.19 0.41 10.93
CA THR A 80 -7.74 -0.15 9.66
C THR A 80 -7.21 0.98 8.78
N VAL A 81 -5.99 0.84 8.29
CA VAL A 81 -5.44 1.72 7.24
C VAL A 81 -5.58 1.00 5.91
N VAL A 82 -6.22 1.65 4.96
CA VAL A 82 -6.36 1.16 3.59
C VAL A 82 -5.43 1.99 2.70
N ILE A 83 -4.66 1.33 1.85
CA ILE A 83 -3.86 1.98 0.81
C ILE A 83 -4.52 1.61 -0.52
N ASP A 84 -5.07 2.61 -1.21
CA ASP A 84 -5.78 2.41 -2.47
C ASP A 84 -5.24 3.37 -3.54
N SER A 85 -4.43 2.94 -4.51
CA SER A 85 -4.02 1.56 -4.84
C SER A 85 -2.52 1.33 -4.70
N LEU A 86 -2.10 0.06 -4.68
CA LEU A 86 -0.69 -0.31 -4.55
C LEU A 86 0.11 -0.08 -5.84
N ASP A 87 -0.50 -0.21 -7.02
CA ASP A 87 0.15 0.04 -8.30
C ASP A 87 0.45 1.53 -8.51
N TRP A 88 -0.43 2.43 -8.03
CA TRP A 88 -0.11 3.86 -8.00
C TRP A 88 0.92 4.20 -6.93
N LEU A 89 0.86 3.56 -5.75
CA LEU A 89 1.89 3.73 -4.73
C LEU A 89 3.28 3.31 -5.25
N GLU A 90 3.36 2.21 -5.98
CA GLU A 90 4.60 1.74 -6.61
C GLU A 90 5.20 2.82 -7.52
N ARG A 91 4.39 3.48 -8.35
CA ARG A 91 4.84 4.58 -9.22
C ARG A 91 5.39 5.75 -8.41
N VAL A 92 4.74 6.12 -7.31
CA VAL A 92 5.20 7.17 -6.39
C VAL A 92 6.53 6.80 -5.75
N ILE A 93 6.70 5.54 -5.31
CA ILE A 93 7.95 5.02 -4.76
C ILE A 93 9.06 5.03 -5.82
N HIS A 94 8.76 4.60 -7.04
CA HIS A 94 9.72 4.61 -8.15
C HIS A 94 10.23 6.01 -8.46
N ALA A 95 9.32 7.00 -8.54
CA ALA A 95 9.69 8.40 -8.73
C ALA A 95 10.63 8.90 -7.63
N GLU A 96 10.34 8.56 -6.37
CA GLU A 96 11.17 8.93 -5.22
C GLU A 96 12.55 8.25 -5.26
N VAL A 97 12.61 6.98 -5.61
CA VAL A 97 13.86 6.22 -5.75
C VAL A 97 14.72 6.83 -6.88
N CYS A 98 14.13 7.14 -8.03
CA CYS A 98 14.81 7.79 -9.14
C CYS A 98 15.40 9.15 -8.73
N ARG A 99 14.61 9.96 -8.02
CA ARG A 99 15.04 11.26 -7.47
C ARG A 99 16.24 11.10 -6.53
N ASN A 100 16.18 10.15 -5.60
CA ASN A 100 17.24 9.93 -4.62
C ASN A 100 18.52 9.36 -5.23
N ARG A 101 18.41 8.59 -6.31
CA ARG A 101 19.55 8.00 -7.03
C ARG A 101 20.04 8.84 -8.20
N GLN A 102 19.38 9.96 -8.50
CA GLN A 102 19.66 10.82 -9.64
C GLN A 102 19.68 10.06 -10.98
N VAL A 103 18.77 9.09 -11.13
CA VAL A 103 18.59 8.34 -12.38
C VAL A 103 17.29 8.78 -13.06
N PRO A 104 17.24 8.78 -14.40
CA PRO A 104 16.06 9.25 -15.12
C PRO A 104 14.87 8.29 -14.98
N THR A 105 15.13 6.99 -14.82
CA THR A 105 14.09 5.97 -14.77
C THR A 105 14.47 4.80 -13.85
N ILE A 106 13.46 4.03 -13.43
CA ILE A 106 13.63 2.95 -12.45
C ILE A 106 14.35 1.74 -13.05
N GLU A 107 14.30 1.58 -14.38
CA GLU A 107 14.96 0.51 -15.13
C GLU A 107 16.48 0.58 -15.06
N VAL A 108 17.05 1.75 -14.75
CA VAL A 108 18.50 1.89 -14.49
C VAL A 108 18.89 1.11 -13.23
N ILE A 109 17.99 1.03 -12.26
CA ILE A 109 18.20 0.33 -10.97
C ILE A 109 17.74 -1.12 -11.09
N PHE A 110 16.58 -1.34 -11.72
CA PHE A 110 15.99 -2.65 -11.95
C PHE A 110 15.88 -2.90 -13.46
N PRO A 111 16.99 -3.27 -14.13
CA PRO A 111 16.96 -3.52 -15.56
C PRO A 111 15.96 -4.63 -15.88
N PRO A 112 15.23 -4.52 -17.00
CA PRO A 112 14.30 -5.56 -17.41
C PRO A 112 15.07 -6.88 -17.52
N LYS A 113 14.52 -7.94 -16.91
CA LYS A 113 15.12 -9.27 -17.02
C LYS A 113 15.20 -9.62 -18.50
N SER A 114 16.42 -9.82 -19.00
CA SER A 114 16.66 -10.24 -20.38
C SER A 114 15.99 -11.59 -20.61
N GLY A 115 14.88 -11.59 -21.35
CA GLY A 115 14.24 -12.78 -21.89
C GLY A 115 13.28 -13.51 -20.95
N HIS A 116 12.01 -13.16 -21.00
CA HIS A 116 10.91 -14.13 -21.13
C HIS A 116 9.98 -13.57 -22.22
N PRO A 117 9.90 -14.19 -23.42
CA PRO A 117 8.84 -13.84 -24.35
C PRO A 117 7.50 -14.20 -23.71
N ASN A 118 6.54 -13.27 -23.82
CA ASN A 118 5.13 -13.54 -23.56
C ASN A 118 4.62 -14.70 -24.43
#